data_AF-A0A495EVZ8-F1
#
_entry.id   AF-A0A495EVZ8-F1
#
_cell.length_a   1.000
_cell.length_b   1.000
_cell.length_c   1.000
_cell.angle_alpha   90.00
_cell.angle_beta   90.00
_cell.angle_gamma   90.00
#
_symmetry.space_group_name_H-M   'P 1'
#
loop_
_entity.id
_entity.type
_entity.pdbx_description
1 polymer ?
#
loop_
_entity_poly.entity_id
_entity_poly.type
_entity_poly.pdbx_seq_one_letter_code
_entity_poly.pdbx_strand_id
1 'polypeptide(L)'
;MTTTPETEAHGPVDFVLLEFPLAGLTGRASEELVKLVEQGVIRLFDLLVVMKNEDGTVEVLELTDPGGPAAGFSYFEGARSGLLGDDDIAEATAAVLPGTVAALIVYENTWAAPFVAAVRESGGELIASTRIPAPDVMEALDALEARDAATPVPDA
;
A
#
# COMPACT_ATOMS: atom_id res chain seq x y z
N MET A 1 -18.55 34.41 -11.72
CA MET A 1 -17.28 34.10 -11.07
C MET A 1 -17.27 32.59 -10.88
N THR A 2 -16.80 31.88 -11.89
CA THR A 2 -16.65 30.43 -11.86
C THR A 2 -15.35 30.17 -11.12
N THR A 3 -15.44 29.82 -9.85
CA THR A 3 -14.31 29.28 -9.13
C THR A 3 -13.97 27.96 -9.82
N THR A 4 -12.89 27.94 -10.61
CA THR A 4 -12.25 26.69 -11.00
C THR A 4 -12.06 25.90 -9.70
N PRO A 5 -12.49 24.64 -9.59
CA PRO A 5 -12.19 23.86 -8.40
C PRO A 5 -10.68 23.93 -8.22
N GLU A 6 -10.25 24.36 -7.03
CA GLU A 6 -8.86 24.18 -6.60
C GLU A 6 -8.48 22.77 -7.00
N THR A 7 -7.43 22.62 -7.81
CA THR A 7 -7.01 21.29 -8.25
C THR A 7 -6.66 20.53 -6.99
N GLU A 8 -7.56 19.65 -6.55
CA GLU A 8 -7.44 18.91 -5.29
C GLU A 8 -6.07 18.21 -5.34
N ALA A 9 -5.13 18.64 -4.50
CA ALA A 9 -3.80 18.06 -4.53
C ALA A 9 -3.95 16.59 -4.13
N HIS A 10 -3.29 15.71 -4.89
CA HIS A 10 -3.31 14.28 -4.58
C HIS A 10 -2.11 13.91 -3.73
N GLY A 11 -2.33 12.99 -2.80
CA GLY A 11 -1.25 12.32 -2.10
C GLY A 11 -0.45 11.40 -3.03
N PRO A 12 0.73 10.92 -2.59
CA PRO A 12 1.45 9.89 -3.30
C PRO A 12 0.59 8.64 -3.48
N VAL A 13 0.59 8.10 -4.70
CA VAL A 13 -0.07 6.83 -5.04
C VAL A 13 0.92 5.70 -4.94
N ASP A 14 0.45 4.61 -4.39
CA ASP A 14 1.25 3.53 -3.88
C ASP A 14 0.70 2.20 -4.44
N PHE A 15 1.56 1.45 -5.12
CA PHE A 15 1.31 0.06 -5.52
C PHE A 15 1.95 -0.88 -4.49
N VAL A 16 1.18 -1.85 -3.98
CA VAL A 16 1.71 -2.91 -3.11
C VAL A 16 1.24 -4.28 -3.57
N LEU A 17 2.16 -5.24 -3.45
CA LEU A 17 1.89 -6.67 -3.57
C LEU A 17 2.12 -7.29 -2.20
N LEU A 18 1.07 -7.84 -1.61
CA LEU A 18 1.11 -8.48 -0.31
C LEU A 18 0.92 -9.99 -0.49
N GLU A 19 1.87 -10.79 -0.03
CA GLU A 19 1.80 -12.24 -0.09
C GLU A 19 1.40 -12.84 1.26
N PHE A 20 0.51 -13.83 1.23
CA PHE A 20 0.02 -14.55 2.38
C PHE A 20 0.12 -16.07 2.15
N PRO A 21 0.61 -16.84 3.14
CA PRO A 21 0.35 -18.27 3.15
C PRO A 21 -1.17 -18.51 3.27
N LEU A 22 -1.69 -19.59 2.69
CA LEU A 22 -3.13 -19.91 2.75
C LEU A 22 -3.70 -19.90 4.18
N ALA A 23 -2.94 -20.44 5.14
CA ALA A 23 -3.32 -20.45 6.55
C ALA A 23 -3.26 -19.05 7.23
N GLY A 24 -2.62 -18.07 6.58
CA GLY A 24 -2.43 -16.70 7.08
C GLY A 24 -3.59 -15.75 6.74
N LEU A 25 -4.59 -16.19 5.98
CA LEU A 25 -5.77 -15.40 5.62
C LEU A 25 -6.78 -15.35 6.77
N THR A 26 -6.42 -14.59 7.80
CA THR A 26 -7.21 -14.44 9.04
C THR A 26 -8.26 -13.33 8.96
N GLY A 27 -8.27 -12.52 7.89
CA GLY A 27 -9.11 -11.31 7.77
C GLY A 27 -8.58 -10.08 8.53
N ARG A 28 -7.63 -10.23 9.45
CA ARG A 28 -7.09 -9.08 10.21
C ARG A 28 -6.46 -8.00 9.33
N ALA A 29 -5.77 -8.38 8.26
CA ALA A 29 -5.15 -7.42 7.34
C ALA A 29 -6.21 -6.58 6.59
N SER A 30 -7.31 -7.19 6.17
CA SER A 30 -8.39 -6.47 5.49
C SER A 30 -9.17 -5.58 6.46
N GLU A 31 -9.38 -6.01 7.71
CA GLU A 31 -9.98 -5.17 8.76
C GLU A 31 -9.18 -3.88 9.00
N GLU A 32 -7.85 -3.96 9.10
CA GLU A 32 -7.02 -2.76 9.27
C GLU A 32 -7.03 -1.89 7.99
N LEU A 33 -7.07 -2.49 6.80
CA LEU A 33 -7.21 -1.74 5.55
C LEU A 33 -8.54 -0.97 5.47
N VAL A 34 -9.65 -1.58 5.90
CA VAL A 34 -10.96 -0.92 5.98
C VAL A 34 -10.89 0.30 6.89
N LYS A 35 -10.27 0.18 8.09
CA LYS A 35 -10.12 1.31 9.01
C LYS A 35 -9.35 2.47 8.37
N LEU A 36 -8.28 2.20 7.63
CA LEU A 36 -7.51 3.27 6.96
C LEU A 36 -8.36 4.03 5.94
N VAL A 37 -9.21 3.33 5.20
CA VAL A 37 -10.14 3.93 4.24
C VAL A 37 -11.24 4.71 4.96
N GLU A 38 -11.87 4.12 5.98
CA GLU A 38 -12.94 4.79 6.75
C GLU A 38 -12.45 6.03 7.51
N GLN A 39 -11.20 6.03 7.95
CA GLN A 39 -10.55 7.18 8.58
C GLN A 39 -10.08 8.23 7.56
N GLY A 40 -10.17 7.95 6.26
CA GLY A 40 -9.71 8.84 5.19
C GLY A 40 -8.18 9.02 5.15
N VAL A 41 -7.42 8.07 5.71
CA VAL A 41 -5.95 8.05 5.68
C VAL A 41 -5.44 7.64 4.31
N ILE A 42 -6.16 6.72 3.66
CA ILE A 42 -5.94 6.32 2.27
C ILE A 42 -7.24 6.32 1.48
N ARG A 43 -7.14 6.44 0.16
CA ARG A 43 -8.21 6.13 -0.80
C ARG A 43 -7.78 4.98 -1.67
N LEU A 44 -8.59 3.93 -1.71
CA LEU A 44 -8.32 2.75 -2.55
C LEU A 44 -8.74 3.02 -3.99
N PHE A 45 -7.89 2.68 -4.96
CA PHE A 45 -8.20 2.73 -6.39
C PHE A 45 -8.44 1.33 -6.95
N ASP A 46 -7.53 0.40 -6.68
CA ASP A 46 -7.64 -0.98 -7.15
C ASP A 46 -7.30 -1.96 -6.03
N LEU A 47 -8.05 -3.05 -5.97
CA LEU A 47 -7.74 -4.23 -5.18
C LEU A 47 -8.05 -5.49 -5.98
N LEU A 48 -7.03 -6.33 -6.14
CA LEU A 48 -7.13 -7.64 -6.76
C LEU A 48 -6.53 -8.67 -5.83
N VAL A 49 -7.24 -9.79 -5.62
CA VAL A 49 -6.71 -10.93 -4.89
C VAL A 49 -6.54 -12.08 -5.87
N VAL A 50 -5.37 -12.72 -5.83
CA VAL A 50 -5.02 -13.84 -6.70
C VAL A 50 -4.49 -15.00 -5.87
N MET A 51 -4.64 -16.21 -6.38
CA MET A 51 -3.95 -17.40 -5.90
C MET A 51 -2.95 -17.84 -6.96
N LYS A 52 -1.74 -18.21 -6.53
CA LYS A 52 -0.80 -18.92 -7.38
C LYS A 52 -0.82 -20.38 -7.00
N ASN A 53 -1.25 -21.24 -7.92
CA ASN A 53 -1.26 -22.68 -7.73
C ASN A 53 0.17 -23.25 -7.69
N GLU A 54 0.34 -24.47 -7.20
CA GLU A 54 1.64 -25.15 -7.13
C GLU A 54 2.29 -25.35 -8.50
N ASP A 55 1.48 -25.46 -9.57
CA ASP A 55 1.94 -25.56 -10.96
C ASP A 55 2.34 -24.20 -11.56
N GLY A 56 2.23 -23.12 -10.79
CA GLY A 56 2.57 -21.76 -11.18
C GLY A 56 1.45 -21.01 -11.91
N THR A 57 0.31 -21.63 -12.17
CA THR A 57 -0.86 -20.94 -12.73
C THR A 57 -1.41 -19.92 -11.73
N VAL A 58 -1.89 -18.78 -12.24
CA VAL A 58 -2.44 -17.69 -11.43
C VAL A 58 -3.92 -17.58 -11.69
N GLU A 59 -4.71 -17.54 -10.62
CA GLU A 59 -6.16 -17.42 -10.65
C GLU A 59 -6.59 -16.18 -9.87
N VAL A 60 -7.48 -15.37 -10.46
CA VAL A 60 -8.12 -14.26 -9.74
C VAL A 60 -9.21 -14.81 -8.84
N LEU A 61 -9.19 -14.40 -7.58
CA LEU A 61 -10.16 -14.83 -6.57
C LEU A 61 -11.33 -13.84 -6.49
N GLU A 62 -12.54 -14.36 -6.42
CA GLU A 62 -13.75 -13.54 -6.23
C GLU A 62 -13.84 -13.08 -4.77
N LEU A 63 -13.93 -11.76 -4.55
CA LEU A 63 -14.02 -11.20 -3.19
C LEU A 63 -15.38 -11.46 -2.54
N THR A 64 -16.41 -11.70 -3.36
CA THR A 64 -17.80 -11.92 -2.94
C THR A 64 -18.12 -13.37 -2.62
N ASP A 65 -17.21 -14.32 -2.88
CA ASP A 65 -17.38 -15.70 -2.44
C ASP A 65 -17.19 -15.78 -0.91
N PRO A 66 -18.25 -15.99 -0.12
CA PRO A 66 -18.17 -15.96 1.34
C PRO A 66 -17.37 -17.14 1.93
N GLY A 67 -17.15 -18.21 1.17
CA GLY A 67 -16.31 -19.35 1.57
C GLY A 67 -14.89 -19.26 1.02
N GLY A 68 -14.62 -18.26 0.17
CA GLY A 68 -13.38 -18.15 -0.56
C GLY A 68 -12.24 -17.53 0.27
N PRO A 69 -10.98 -17.77 -0.13
CA PRO A 69 -9.80 -17.19 0.51
C PRO A 69 -9.78 -15.65 0.49
N ALA A 70 -10.49 -15.02 -0.45
CA ALA A 70 -10.56 -13.57 -0.59
C ALA A 70 -11.75 -12.92 0.12
N ALA A 71 -12.62 -13.69 0.79
CA ALA A 71 -13.86 -13.21 1.43
C ALA A 71 -13.63 -12.04 2.40
N GLY A 72 -12.47 -12.03 3.08
CA GLY A 72 -12.08 -10.97 4.00
C GLY A 72 -11.97 -9.59 3.35
N PHE A 73 -11.79 -9.51 2.03
CA PHE A 73 -11.71 -8.28 1.25
C PHE A 73 -13.02 -7.91 0.54
N SER A 74 -14.14 -8.60 0.81
CA SER A 74 -15.46 -8.35 0.19
C SER A 74 -15.94 -6.89 0.27
N TYR A 75 -15.52 -6.13 1.30
CA TYR A 75 -15.79 -4.69 1.41
C TYR A 75 -15.30 -3.89 0.18
N PHE A 76 -14.30 -4.40 -0.55
CA PHE A 76 -13.63 -3.73 -1.66
C PHE A 76 -14.01 -4.28 -3.04
N GLU A 77 -15.12 -5.01 -3.19
CA GLU A 77 -15.53 -5.58 -4.50
C GLU A 77 -15.64 -4.54 -5.63
N GLY A 78 -15.96 -3.29 -5.31
CA GLY A 78 -15.99 -2.17 -6.28
C GLY A 78 -14.67 -1.45 -6.50
N ALA A 79 -13.58 -1.80 -5.80
CA ALA A 79 -12.28 -1.15 -5.95
C ALA A 79 -11.55 -1.69 -7.19
N ARG A 80 -12.06 -1.33 -8.36
CA ARG A 80 -11.46 -1.58 -9.67
C ARG A 80 -11.57 -0.32 -10.52
N SER A 81 -10.63 0.59 -10.35
CA SER A 81 -10.52 1.79 -11.16
C SER A 81 -9.99 1.51 -12.57
N GLY A 82 -9.31 0.37 -12.75
CA GLY A 82 -8.71 -0.04 -14.03
C GLY A 82 -7.29 0.47 -14.24
N LEU A 83 -6.61 0.94 -13.18
CA LEU A 83 -5.19 1.30 -13.25
C LEU A 83 -4.29 0.06 -13.32
N LEU A 84 -4.78 -1.10 -12.87
CA LEU A 84 -4.10 -2.38 -13.02
C LEU A 84 -4.56 -3.06 -14.32
N GLY A 85 -3.67 -3.10 -15.31
CA GLY A 85 -3.86 -3.89 -16.52
C GLY A 85 -3.41 -5.34 -16.33
N ASP A 86 -3.76 -6.19 -17.31
CA ASP A 86 -3.38 -7.60 -17.31
C ASP A 86 -1.85 -7.80 -17.27
N ASP A 87 -1.10 -6.91 -17.93
CA ASP A 87 0.37 -6.93 -17.95
C ASP A 87 0.96 -6.61 -16.57
N ASP A 88 0.41 -5.61 -15.86
CA ASP A 88 0.86 -5.24 -14.50
C ASP A 88 0.60 -6.39 -13.51
N ILE A 89 -0.55 -7.04 -13.64
CA ILE A 89 -0.91 -8.20 -12.83
C ILE A 89 0.05 -9.36 -13.12
N ALA A 90 0.33 -9.64 -14.40
CA ALA A 90 1.26 -10.71 -14.79
C ALA A 90 2.67 -10.44 -14.25
N GLU A 91 3.16 -9.20 -14.35
CA GLU A 91 4.47 -8.82 -13.84
C GLU A 91 4.55 -8.93 -12.31
N ALA A 92 3.57 -8.39 -11.59
CA ALA A 92 3.55 -8.45 -10.13
C ALA A 92 3.43 -9.91 -9.63
N THR A 93 2.60 -10.73 -10.26
CA THR A 93 2.39 -12.12 -9.83
C THR A 93 3.52 -13.07 -10.21
N ALA A 94 4.47 -12.64 -11.07
CA ALA A 94 5.68 -13.39 -11.35
C ALA A 94 6.53 -13.61 -10.09
N ALA A 95 6.58 -12.63 -9.18
CA ALA A 95 7.33 -12.68 -7.93
C ALA A 95 6.64 -13.48 -6.81
N VAL A 96 5.35 -13.81 -6.96
CA VAL A 96 4.57 -14.56 -5.96
C VAL A 96 5.01 -16.03 -5.95
N LEU A 97 5.11 -16.60 -4.76
CA LEU A 97 5.44 -18.00 -4.53
C LEU A 97 4.27 -18.92 -4.92
N PRO A 98 4.54 -20.09 -5.53
CA PRO A 98 3.50 -21.11 -5.72
C PRO A 98 2.88 -21.55 -4.38
N GLY A 99 1.58 -21.80 -4.37
CA GLY A 99 0.81 -22.21 -3.19
C GLY A 99 0.42 -21.08 -2.23
N THR A 100 0.59 -19.81 -2.63
CA THR A 100 0.24 -18.64 -1.81
C THR A 100 -0.91 -17.84 -2.42
N VAL A 101 -1.45 -16.93 -1.61
CA VAL A 101 -2.44 -15.93 -2.03
C VAL A 101 -1.77 -14.56 -1.97
N ALA A 102 -2.01 -13.74 -2.97
CA ALA A 102 -1.49 -12.38 -3.02
C ALA A 102 -2.60 -11.36 -3.21
N ALA A 103 -2.46 -10.21 -2.55
CA ALA A 103 -3.30 -9.04 -2.75
C ALA A 103 -2.48 -7.93 -3.43
N LEU A 104 -2.92 -7.50 -4.61
CA LEU A 104 -2.41 -6.34 -5.32
C LEU A 104 -3.31 -5.15 -4.98
N ILE A 105 -2.72 -4.07 -4.50
CA ILE A 105 -3.45 -2.91 -4.02
C ILE A 105 -2.83 -1.64 -4.58
N VAL A 106 -3.66 -0.77 -5.14
CA VAL A 106 -3.31 0.59 -5.53
C VAL A 106 -4.11 1.55 -4.66
N TYR A 107 -3.43 2.42 -3.92
CA TYR A 107 -4.09 3.41 -3.07
C TYR A 107 -3.35 4.74 -3.05
N GLU A 108 -4.11 5.82 -2.84
CA GLU A 108 -3.61 7.17 -2.57
C GLU A 108 -3.39 7.36 -1.07
N ASN A 109 -2.25 7.92 -0.68
CA ASN A 109 -1.98 8.40 0.67
C ASN A 109 -2.62 9.78 0.90
N THR A 110 -3.94 9.82 1.08
CA THR A 110 -4.72 11.08 1.18
C THR A 110 -4.28 11.98 2.32
N TRP A 111 -3.69 11.43 3.38
CA TRP A 111 -3.12 12.22 4.48
C TRP A 111 -2.04 13.22 4.00
N ALA A 112 -1.33 12.91 2.91
CA ALA A 112 -0.24 13.73 2.40
C ALA A 112 -0.71 14.83 1.44
N ALA A 113 -1.95 14.77 0.95
CA ALA A 113 -2.51 15.74 0.01
C ALA A 113 -2.36 17.20 0.47
N PRO A 114 -2.64 17.58 1.74
CA PRO A 114 -2.48 18.96 2.18
C PRO A 114 -1.02 19.43 2.17
N PHE A 115 -0.07 18.53 2.48
CA PHE A 115 1.34 18.84 2.41
C PHE A 115 1.79 19.08 0.96
N VAL A 116 1.36 18.20 0.04
CA VAL A 116 1.64 18.36 -1.40
C VAL A 116 1.04 19.66 -1.95
N ALA A 117 -0.17 20.02 -1.52
CA ALA A 117 -0.80 21.31 -1.86
C ALA A 117 0.06 22.49 -1.41
N ALA A 118 0.46 22.53 -0.14
CA ALA A 118 1.25 23.62 0.42
C ALA A 118 2.63 23.77 -0.26
N VAL A 119 3.27 22.66 -0.64
CA VAL A 119 4.51 22.67 -1.43
C VAL A 119 4.27 23.33 -2.78
N ARG A 120 3.20 22.94 -3.50
CA ARG A 120 2.85 23.53 -4.81
C ARG A 120 2.50 25.01 -4.72
N GLU A 121 1.75 25.41 -3.70
CA GLU A 121 1.44 26.82 -3.42
C GLU A 121 2.69 27.66 -3.16
N SER A 122 3.72 27.04 -2.59
CA SER A 122 5.03 27.66 -2.36
C SER A 122 5.93 27.67 -3.62
N GLY A 123 5.43 27.20 -4.77
CA GLY A 123 6.18 27.07 -6.01
C GLY A 123 7.12 25.86 -6.06
N GLY A 124 7.00 24.94 -5.10
CA GLY A 124 7.73 23.67 -5.09
C GLY A 124 7.01 22.59 -5.91
N GLU A 125 7.75 21.54 -6.24
CA GLU A 125 7.22 20.39 -6.98
C GLU A 125 7.76 19.09 -6.37
N LEU A 126 6.91 18.06 -6.34
CA LEU A 126 7.35 16.70 -5.99
C LEU A 126 8.12 16.12 -7.18
N ILE A 127 9.45 16.13 -7.09
CA ILE A 127 10.33 15.68 -8.18
C ILE A 127 10.60 14.16 -8.17
N ALA A 128 10.45 13.52 -7.01
CA ALA A 128 10.67 12.09 -6.84
C ALA A 128 9.91 11.57 -5.61
N SER A 129 9.41 10.34 -5.69
CA SER A 129 8.82 9.60 -4.57
C SER A 129 9.30 8.15 -4.65
N THR A 130 9.78 7.63 -3.53
CA THR A 130 10.20 6.23 -3.41
C THR A 130 9.96 5.74 -1.98
N ARG A 131 9.69 4.45 -1.81
CA ARG A 131 9.60 3.85 -0.48
C ARG A 131 10.95 3.35 -0.04
N ILE A 132 11.32 3.71 1.18
CA ILE A 132 12.47 3.12 1.87
C ILE A 132 11.89 2.01 2.77
N PRO A 133 12.43 0.78 2.74
CA PRO A 133 11.94 -0.30 3.59
C PRO A 133 12.00 0.11 5.07
N ALA A 134 10.86 -0.03 5.77
CA ALA A 134 10.78 0.34 7.18
C ALA A 134 11.82 -0.39 8.06
N PRO A 135 12.11 -1.70 7.87
CA PRO A 135 13.15 -2.37 8.65
C PRO A 135 14.52 -1.69 8.55
N ASP A 136 14.91 -1.29 7.34
CA ASP A 136 16.19 -0.62 7.09
C ASP A 136 16.26 0.74 7.80
N VAL A 137 15.16 1.50 7.79
CA VAL A 137 15.07 2.79 8.48
C VAL A 137 15.14 2.58 10.00
N MET A 138 14.41 1.61 10.54
CA MET A 138 14.40 1.34 11.98
C MET A 138 15.78 0.86 12.46
N GLU A 139 16.43 -0.05 11.73
CA GLU A 139 17.79 -0.49 12.03
C GLU A 139 18.78 0.69 12.03
N ALA A 140 18.67 1.59 11.05
CA ALA A 140 19.51 2.78 10.97
C ALA A 140 19.28 3.74 12.15
N LEU A 141 18.03 3.94 12.57
CA LEU A 141 17.68 4.79 13.72
C LEU A 141 18.21 4.21 15.02
N ASP A 142 18.00 2.91 15.26
CA ASP A 142 18.49 2.21 16.45
C ASP A 142 20.03 2.32 16.57
N ALA A 143 20.74 2.23 15.43
CA ALA A 143 22.19 2.39 15.38
C ALA A 143 22.65 3.82 15.71
N LEU A 144 21.89 4.85 15.32
CA LEU A 144 22.20 6.24 15.64
C LEU A 144 21.98 6.53 17.14
N GLU A 145 20.88 6.06 17.71
CA GLU A 145 20.59 6.21 19.13
C GLU A 145 21.68 5.55 20.01
N ALA A 146 22.15 4.36 19.61
CA ALA A 146 23.24 3.66 20.30
C ALA A 146 24.57 4.44 20.24
N ARG A 147 24.86 5.15 19.15
CA ARG A 147 26.07 5.99 19.01
C ARG A 147 26.00 7.24 19.86
N ASP A 148 24.85 7.89 19.90
CA ASP A 148 24.64 9.08 20.72
C ASP A 148 24.72 8.73 22.21
N ALA A 149 24.19 7.57 22.62
CA ALA A 149 24.32 7.05 23.97
C ALA A 149 25.77 6.67 24.36
N ALA A 150 26.62 6.35 23.39
CA ALA A 150 28.03 5.97 23.61
C ALA A 150 29.00 7.17 23.64
N THR A 151 28.54 8.39 23.35
CA THR A 151 29.39 9.59 23.43
C THR A 151 29.46 10.08 24.88
N PRO A 152 30.63 10.01 25.56
CA PRO A 152 30.72 10.48 26.95
C PRO A 152 30.54 11.99 27.00
N VAL A 153 29.71 12.48 27.92
CA VAL A 153 29.70 13.91 28.27
C VAL A 153 31.09 14.27 28.79
N PRO A 154 31.80 15.26 28.22
CA PRO A 154 33.12 15.63 28.73
C PRO A 154 32.96 16.17 30.16
N ASP A 155 33.71 15.58 31.10
CA ASP A 155 33.73 16.01 32.50
C ASP A 155 34.05 17.52 32.59
N ALA A 156 33.18 18.26 33.29
CA ALA A 156 33.28 19.70 33.53
C ALA A 156 34.19 20.05 34.72
#